data_AF-A0A7W0FNY6-F1
#
_entry.id   AF-A0A7W0FNY6-F1
#
_cell.length_a   1.000
_cell.length_b   1.000
_cell.length_c   1.000
_cell.angle_alpha   90.00
_cell.angle_beta   90.00
_cell.angle_gamma   90.00
#
_symmetry.space_group_name_H-M   'P 1'
#
loop_
_entity.id
_entity.type
_entity.pdbx_description
1 polymer ?
#
loop_
_entity_poly.entity_id
_entity_poly.type
_entity_poly.pdbx_seq_one_letter_code
_entity_poly.pdbx_strand_id
1 'polypeptide(L)'
;MRTGLVIVVALAAFCLALLYARYRSTHRSEARLQAQASELREALARVRTLSGLIPICSHCKKIRDDKQSWHQLERYISDHSDAAFSHGICPDCIEEWYAEDAGLTRPGAVRPTPGPRRPGV
;
A
#
# COMPACT_ATOMS: atom_id res chain seq x y z
N MET A 1 62.48 35.49 -2.79
CA MET A 1 61.21 35.70 -3.52
C MET A 1 60.77 34.48 -4.33
N ARG A 2 61.64 33.87 -5.16
CA ARG A 2 61.29 32.68 -5.97
C ARG A 2 60.89 31.44 -5.15
N THR A 3 61.55 31.18 -4.01
CA THR A 3 61.25 30.03 -3.13
C THR A 3 59.88 30.13 -2.46
N GLY A 4 59.45 31.33 -2.07
CA GLY A 4 58.13 31.55 -1.45
C GLY A 4 56.96 31.29 -2.42
N LEU A 5 57.11 31.66 -3.70
CA LEU A 5 56.09 31.41 -4.72
C LEU A 5 55.86 29.90 -4.94
N VAL A 6 56.94 29.11 -4.98
CA VAL A 6 56.86 27.65 -5.18
C VAL A 6 56.11 26.97 -4.03
N ILE A 7 56.37 27.40 -2.79
CA ILE A 7 55.69 26.85 -1.60
C ILE A 7 54.19 27.17 -1.65
N VAL A 8 53.80 28.40 -1.98
CA VAL A 8 52.38 28.79 -2.05
C VAL A 8 51.64 28.00 -3.14
N VAL A 9 52.25 27.85 -4.32
CA VAL A 9 51.65 27.07 -5.42
C VAL A 9 51.53 25.58 -5.05
N ALA A 10 52.54 25.01 -4.41
CA ALA A 10 52.50 23.62 -3.94
C ALA A 10 51.41 23.39 -2.89
N LEU A 11 51.27 24.30 -1.92
CA LEU A 11 50.22 24.24 -0.90
C LEU A 11 48.82 24.41 -1.51
N ALA A 12 48.65 25.32 -2.47
CA ALA A 12 47.39 25.53 -3.16
C ALA A 12 46.99 24.29 -3.97
N ALA A 13 47.93 23.68 -4.71
CA ALA A 13 47.70 22.45 -5.47
C ALA A 13 47.35 21.27 -4.55
N PHE A 14 48.06 21.13 -3.43
CA PHE A 14 47.77 20.11 -2.43
C PHE A 14 46.38 20.31 -1.80
N CYS A 15 46.02 21.54 -1.45
CA CYS A 15 44.71 21.87 -0.90
C CYS A 15 43.59 21.58 -1.91
N LEU A 16 43.74 21.96 -3.18
CA LEU A 16 42.81 21.63 -4.26
C LEU A 16 42.64 20.12 -4.45
N ALA A 17 43.73 19.36 -4.40
CA ALA A 17 43.69 17.90 -4.51
C ALA A 17 42.91 17.25 -3.35
N LEU A 18 43.11 17.72 -2.11
CA LEU A 18 42.37 17.24 -0.94
C LEU A 18 40.87 17.59 -1.01
N LEU A 19 40.54 18.83 -1.40
CA LEU A 19 39.16 19.27 -1.59
C LEU A 19 38.46 18.46 -2.67
N TYR A 20 39.13 18.21 -3.80
CA TYR A 20 38.63 17.35 -4.87
C TYR A 20 38.42 15.91 -4.40
N ALA A 21 39.33 15.35 -3.59
CA ALA A 21 39.19 14.00 -3.03
C ALA A 21 37.99 13.90 -2.05
N ARG A 22 37.78 14.91 -1.20
CA ARG A 22 36.63 15.04 -0.29
C ARG A 22 35.31 15.24 -1.06
N TYR A 23 35.34 16.09 -2.10
CA TYR A 23 34.20 16.31 -2.99
C TYR A 23 33.79 15.00 -3.68
N ARG A 24 34.77 14.23 -4.16
CA ARG A 24 34.56 12.91 -4.76
C ARG A 24 33.97 11.89 -3.77
N SER A 25 34.33 11.95 -2.47
CA SER A 25 33.78 10.99 -1.51
C SER A 25 32.29 11.24 -1.23
N THR A 26 31.91 12.52 -1.11
CA THR A 26 30.54 12.93 -0.78
C THR A 26 29.55 12.58 -1.90
N HIS A 27 29.91 12.84 -3.17
CA HIS A 27 29.04 12.47 -4.28
C HIS A 27 28.88 10.95 -4.46
N ARG A 28 29.90 10.17 -4.08
CA ARG A 28 29.78 8.71 -4.09
C ARG A 28 28.79 8.22 -3.04
N SER A 29 28.75 8.84 -1.85
CA SER A 29 27.75 8.48 -0.84
C SER A 29 26.34 8.82 -1.29
N GLU A 30 26.13 9.98 -1.92
CA GLU A 30 24.81 10.39 -2.41
C GLU A 30 24.29 9.42 -3.49
N ALA A 31 25.13 9.10 -4.48
CA ALA A 31 24.75 8.17 -5.53
C ALA A 31 24.42 6.77 -4.99
N ARG A 32 25.17 6.29 -3.98
CA ARG A 32 24.88 5.00 -3.31
C ARG A 32 23.57 5.04 -2.55
N LEU A 33 23.33 6.11 -1.78
CA LEU A 33 22.07 6.27 -1.03
C LEU A 33 20.87 6.34 -1.98
N GLN A 34 20.99 7.05 -3.10
CA GLN A 34 19.94 7.11 -4.11
C GLN A 34 19.68 5.75 -4.75
N ALA A 35 20.73 5.01 -5.13
CA ALA A 35 20.61 3.68 -5.71
C ALA A 35 19.96 2.67 -4.72
N GLN A 36 20.37 2.69 -3.45
CA GLN A 36 19.75 1.87 -2.42
C GLN A 36 18.29 2.28 -2.19
N ALA A 37 18.00 3.58 -2.13
CA ALA A 37 16.62 4.07 -1.97
C ALA A 37 15.72 3.67 -3.16
N SER A 38 16.22 3.68 -4.40
CA SER A 38 15.46 3.18 -5.55
C SER A 38 15.25 1.67 -5.47
N GLU A 39 16.28 0.90 -5.12
CA GLU A 39 16.19 -0.57 -4.99
C GLU A 39 15.18 -0.96 -3.90
N LEU A 40 15.21 -0.29 -2.74
CA LEU A 40 14.24 -0.45 -1.66
C LEU A 40 12.82 -0.12 -2.11
N ARG A 41 12.62 1.00 -2.83
CA ARG A 41 11.30 1.37 -3.37
C ARG A 41 10.77 0.32 -4.34
N GLU A 42 11.61 -0.17 -5.23
CA GLU A 42 11.22 -1.22 -6.18
C GLU A 42 10.93 -2.55 -5.47
N ALA A 43 11.75 -2.95 -4.50
CA ALA A 43 11.50 -4.15 -3.70
C ALA A 43 10.16 -4.06 -2.96
N LEU A 44 9.85 -2.91 -2.35
CA LEU A 44 8.55 -2.66 -1.72
C LEU A 44 7.40 -2.69 -2.73
N ALA A 45 7.58 -2.12 -3.92
CA ALA A 45 6.59 -2.20 -5.00
C ALA A 45 6.33 -3.65 -5.44
N ARG A 46 7.39 -4.48 -5.53
CA ARG A 46 7.28 -5.91 -5.83
C ARG A 46 6.61 -6.72 -4.72
N VAL A 47 6.88 -6.43 -3.45
CA VAL A 47 6.20 -7.11 -2.34
C VAL A 47 4.71 -6.80 -2.33
N ARG A 48 4.32 -5.55 -2.59
CA ARG A 48 2.90 -5.15 -2.70
C ARG A 48 2.13 -5.90 -3.78
N THR A 49 2.80 -6.36 -4.84
CA THR A 49 2.16 -7.15 -5.91
C THR A 49 2.13 -8.66 -5.62
N LEU A 50 3.06 -9.19 -4.81
CA LEU A 50 3.05 -10.60 -4.37
C LEU A 50 2.19 -10.88 -3.13
N SER A 51 1.74 -9.88 -2.39
CA SER A 51 0.73 -10.00 -1.31
C SER A 51 -0.70 -10.26 -1.80
N GLY A 52 -0.88 -10.74 -3.04
CA GLY A 52 -2.16 -10.74 -3.75
C GLY A 52 -3.15 -11.87 -3.41
N LEU A 53 -2.75 -12.92 -2.68
CA LEU A 53 -3.68 -13.99 -2.30
C LEU A 53 -4.17 -13.80 -0.87
N ILE A 54 -5.37 -13.24 -0.74
CA ILE A 54 -6.11 -13.18 0.51
C ILE A 54 -6.85 -14.52 0.71
N PRO A 55 -6.49 -15.35 1.69
CA PRO A 55 -7.17 -16.61 1.94
C PRO A 55 -8.59 -16.35 2.47
N ILE A 56 -9.58 -16.62 1.62
CA ILE A 56 -11.00 -16.44 1.90
C ILE A 56 -11.70 -17.78 2.15
N CYS A 57 -12.56 -17.85 3.16
CA CYS A 57 -13.39 -19.03 3.37
C CYS A 57 -14.39 -19.17 2.22
N SER A 58 -14.38 -20.30 1.52
CA SER A 58 -15.30 -20.57 0.40
C SER A 58 -16.78 -20.50 0.83
N HIS A 59 -17.07 -20.85 2.09
CA HIS A 59 -18.43 -20.98 2.61
C HIS A 59 -18.98 -19.70 3.28
N CYS A 60 -18.19 -18.99 4.08
CA CYS A 60 -18.65 -17.81 4.82
C CYS A 60 -17.99 -16.49 4.40
N LYS A 61 -17.05 -16.53 3.45
CA LYS A 61 -16.33 -15.38 2.90
C LYS A 61 -15.51 -14.55 3.92
N LYS A 62 -15.33 -15.04 5.15
CA LYS A 62 -14.37 -14.48 6.11
C LYS A 62 -12.93 -14.60 5.57
N ILE A 63 -12.09 -13.63 5.89
CA ILE A 63 -10.66 -13.60 5.54
C ILE A 63 -9.85 -14.17 6.71
N ARG A 64 -8.86 -15.01 6.41
CA ARG A 64 -7.90 -15.50 7.40
C ARG A 64 -6.67 -14.60 7.44
N ASP A 65 -6.28 -14.14 8.63
CA ASP A 65 -5.04 -13.40 8.84
C ASP A 65 -3.83 -14.33 9.10
N ASP A 66 -2.64 -13.74 9.20
CA ASP A 66 -1.39 -14.46 9.50
C ASP A 66 -1.36 -15.08 10.92
N LYS A 67 -2.26 -14.64 11.80
CA LYS A 67 -2.45 -15.15 13.17
C LYS A 67 -3.51 -16.26 13.24
N GLN A 68 -3.89 -16.81 12.08
CA GLN A 68 -4.92 -17.85 11.93
C GLN A 68 -6.32 -17.45 12.43
N SER A 69 -6.57 -16.16 12.63
CA SER A 69 -7.86 -15.62 13.02
C SER A 69 -8.71 -15.30 11.79
N TRP A 70 -10.04 -15.42 11.93
CA TRP A 70 -11.00 -15.19 10.85
C TRP A 70 -11.76 -13.88 11.06
N HIS A 71 -11.63 -12.96 10.11
CA HIS A 71 -12.22 -11.63 10.15
C HIS A 71 -13.29 -11.45 9.07
N GLN A 72 -14.25 -10.57 9.34
CA GLN A 72 -15.13 -10.06 8.27
C GLN A 72 -14.30 -9.27 7.25
N LEU A 73 -14.76 -9.28 6.00
CA LEU A 73 -14.09 -8.67 4.86
C LEU A 73 -13.84 -7.17 5.09
N GLU A 74 -14.89 -6.48 5.55
CA GLU A 74 -14.93 -5.05 5.79
C GLU A 74 -13.91 -4.66 6.87
N ARG A 75 -13.87 -5.42 7.97
CA ARG A 75 -12.88 -5.24 9.04
C ARG A 75 -11.47 -5.44 8.51
N TYR A 76 -11.22 -6.55 7.82
CA TYR A 76 -9.89 -6.86 7.31
C TYR A 76 -9.37 -5.79 6.36
N ILE A 77 -10.19 -5.32 5.41
CA ILE A 77 -9.80 -4.28 4.45
C ILE A 77 -9.58 -2.94 5.17
N SER A 78 -10.44 -2.58 6.14
CA SER A 78 -10.28 -1.33 6.90
C SER A 78 -9.02 -1.34 7.77
N ASP A 79 -8.64 -2.49 8.33
CA ASP A 79 -7.45 -2.63 9.17
C ASP A 79 -6.14 -2.65 8.35
N HIS A 80 -6.21 -3.04 7.08
CA HIS A 80 -5.04 -3.24 6.20
C HIS A 80 -4.97 -2.26 5.02
N SER A 81 -5.85 -1.26 4.95
CA SER A 81 -5.86 -0.22 3.91
C SER A 81 -6.54 1.07 4.38
N ASP A 82 -6.35 2.17 3.65
CA ASP A 82 -7.01 3.45 3.91
C ASP A 82 -8.47 3.49 3.40
N ALA A 83 -9.09 2.34 3.11
CA ALA A 83 -10.45 2.27 2.58
C ALA A 83 -11.50 2.50 3.67
N ALA A 84 -12.52 3.31 3.38
CA ALA A 84 -13.69 3.52 4.23
C ALA A 84 -14.94 2.93 3.56
N PHE A 85 -15.74 2.19 4.34
CA PHE A 85 -17.00 1.61 3.87
C PHE A 85 -18.19 2.50 4.23
N SER A 86 -19.09 2.72 3.27
CA SER A 86 -20.41 3.30 3.51
C SER A 86 -21.47 2.22 3.39
N HIS A 87 -22.60 2.40 4.07
CA HIS A 87 -23.74 1.50 3.98
C HIS A 87 -24.76 2.10 3.00
N GLY A 88 -24.97 1.43 1.87
CA GLY A 88 -25.97 1.78 0.87
C GLY A 88 -26.72 0.54 0.39
N ILE A 89 -27.90 0.74 -0.19
CA ILE A 89 -28.69 -0.31 -0.82
C ILE A 89 -28.73 -0.05 -2.32
N CYS A 90 -28.43 -1.06 -3.14
CA CYS A 90 -28.49 -0.89 -4.60
C CYS A 90 -29.95 -0.87 -5.09
N PRO A 91 -30.22 -0.29 -6.27
CA PRO A 91 -31.58 -0.24 -6.84
C PRO A 91 -32.25 -1.62 -6.94
N ASP A 92 -31.48 -2.66 -7.32
CA ASP A 92 -31.98 -4.02 -7.43
C ASP A 92 -32.48 -4.55 -6.06
N CYS A 93 -31.74 -4.29 -4.99
CA CYS A 93 -32.16 -4.69 -3.64
C CYS A 93 -33.34 -3.85 -3.13
N ILE A 94 -33.46 -2.59 -3.55
CA ILE A 94 -34.66 -1.78 -3.24
C ILE A 94 -35.88 -2.43 -3.91
N GLU A 95 -35.78 -2.76 -5.20
CA GLU A 95 -36.86 -3.41 -5.93
C GLU A 95 -37.18 -4.80 -5.34
N GLU A 96 -36.18 -5.56 -4.91
CA GLU A 96 -36.40 -6.90 -4.36
C GLU A 96 -37.00 -6.89 -2.94
N TRP A 97 -36.58 -5.97 -2.07
CA TRP A 97 -36.95 -5.98 -0.65
C TRP A 97 -38.02 -4.95 -0.27
N TYR A 98 -38.14 -3.86 -1.04
CA TYR A 98 -39.00 -2.71 -0.76
C TYR A 98 -39.94 -2.37 -1.93
N ALA A 99 -40.10 -3.24 -2.95
CA ALA A 99 -41.01 -3.02 -4.08
C ALA A 99 -42.43 -2.63 -3.67
N GLU A 100 -42.98 -3.31 -2.66
CA GLU A 100 -44.35 -3.06 -2.17
C GLU A 100 -44.47 -1.67 -1.51
N ASP A 101 -43.48 -1.28 -0.71
CA ASP A 101 -43.45 -0.01 0.01
C ASP A 101 -43.16 1.19 -0.93
N ALA A 102 -42.43 0.95 -2.01
CA ALA A 102 -42.06 1.96 -3.01
C ALA A 102 -43.07 2.09 -4.17
N GLY A 103 -44.13 1.27 -4.19
CA GLY A 103 -45.10 1.24 -5.31
C GLY A 103 -44.54 0.69 -6.62
N LEU A 104 -43.46 -0.10 -6.55
CA LEU A 104 -42.72 -0.68 -7.67
C LEU A 104 -42.97 -2.21 -7.74
N THR A 105 -44.20 -2.67 -7.97
CA THR A 105 -44.47 -4.12 -8.08
C THR A 105 -44.19 -4.65 -9.48
N ARG A 106 -43.20 -5.55 -9.63
CA ARG A 106 -43.04 -6.41 -10.82
C ARG A 106 -43.97 -7.62 -10.74
N PRO A 107 -44.73 -7.97 -11.80
CA PRO A 107 -45.48 -9.22 -11.84
C PRO A 107 -44.53 -10.43 -11.71
N GLY A 108 -44.73 -11.25 -10.67
CA GLY A 108 -43.96 -12.47 -10.44
C GLY A 108 -42.75 -12.35 -9.51
N ALA A 109 -42.55 -11.22 -8.83
CA ALA A 109 -41.53 -11.11 -7.79
C ALA A 109 -41.92 -11.95 -6.56
N VAL A 110 -41.06 -12.90 -6.17
CA VAL A 110 -41.21 -13.68 -4.93
C VAL A 110 -40.27 -13.08 -3.89
N ARG A 111 -40.80 -12.71 -2.72
CA ARG A 111 -39.99 -12.17 -1.63
C ARG A 111 -38.90 -13.20 -1.25
N PRO A 112 -37.62 -12.82 -1.18
CA PRO A 112 -36.59 -13.76 -0.79
C PRO A 112 -36.83 -14.23 0.65
N THR A 113 -36.74 -15.53 0.87
CA THR A 113 -36.81 -16.07 2.23
C THR A 113 -35.49 -15.77 2.94
N PRO A 114 -35.50 -15.21 4.16
CA PRO A 114 -34.27 -15.00 4.91
C PRO A 114 -33.56 -16.32 5.13
N GLY A 115 -32.30 -16.40 4.72
CA GLY A 115 -31.46 -17.56 5.01
C GLY A 115 -31.26 -17.77 6.52
N PRO A 116 -30.76 -18.96 6.93
CA PRO A 116 -30.50 -19.22 8.34
C PRO A 116 -29.51 -18.21 8.90
N ARG A 117 -29.85 -17.58 10.04
CA ARG A 117 -28.95 -16.70 10.78
C ARG A 117 -27.72 -17.51 11.22
N ARG A 118 -26.55 -17.21 10.63
CA ARG A 118 -25.28 -17.80 11.06
C ARG A 118 -24.98 -17.36 12.49
N PRO A 119 -24.46 -18.23 13.36
CA PRO A 119 -24.02 -17.84 14.70
C PRO A 119 -23.00 -16.71 14.59
N GLY A 120 -23.29 -15.58 15.25
CA GLY A 120 -22.37 -14.46 15.35
C GLY A 120 -21.19 -14.84 16.24
N VAL A 121 -19.99 -14.84 15.66
CA VAL A 121 -18.69 -14.85 16.36
C VAL A 121 -17.89 -13.70 15.78
#